data_AF-A0A6G4ZPM6-F1
#
_entry.id   AF-A0A6G4ZPM6-F1
#
_cell.length_a   1.000
_cell.length_b   1.000
_cell.length_c   1.000
_cell.angle_alpha   90.00
_cell.angle_beta   90.00
_cell.angle_gamma   90.00
#
_symmetry.space_group_name_H-M   'P 1'
#
loop_
_entity.id
_entity.type
_entity.pdbx_description
1 polymer ?
#
loop_
_entity_poly.entity_id
_entity_poly.type
_entity_poly.pdbx_seq_one_letter_code
_entity_poly.pdbx_strand_id
1 'polypeptide(L)'
;TYQEAWADEEYREDLKAELIDQVGYFIEPQDLFSAMIREIETQDFDIEHLATAIRKVETSTLGEESENDFIGLFSDMDLSSTRLGNNVKERTALISKVMVNLDDLPFVHSDMEIDMLGDAYEFLIGRFAATAGKKAGEFYTPQQVSKILAKIVTDGK
;
A
#
# COMPACT_ATOMS: atom_id res chain seq x y z
N THR A 1 -20.57 -9.53 -3.54
CA THR A 1 -19.38 -8.83 -2.98
C THR A 1 -18.13 -9.34 -3.68
N TYR A 2 -16.97 -8.70 -3.49
CA TYR A 2 -15.71 -9.18 -4.09
C TYR A 2 -15.42 -10.66 -3.74
N GLN A 3 -15.62 -11.05 -2.48
CA GLN A 3 -15.46 -12.42 -1.99
C GLN A 3 -16.39 -13.43 -2.70
N GLU A 4 -17.66 -13.08 -2.90
CA GLU A 4 -18.63 -13.93 -3.59
C GLU A 4 -18.25 -14.11 -5.07
N ALA A 5 -17.84 -13.03 -5.74
CA ALA A 5 -17.40 -13.09 -7.14
C ALA A 5 -16.12 -13.93 -7.31
N TRP A 6 -15.19 -13.83 -6.36
CA TRP A 6 -13.97 -14.63 -6.37
C TRP A 6 -14.19 -16.13 -6.07
N ALA A 7 -15.24 -16.45 -5.30
CA ALA A 7 -15.57 -17.83 -4.94
C ALA A 7 -16.06 -18.65 -6.14
N ASP A 8 -16.68 -17.99 -7.13
CA ASP A 8 -17.12 -18.62 -8.36
C ASP A 8 -15.95 -18.83 -9.34
N GLU A 9 -15.64 -20.09 -9.64
CA GLU A 9 -14.53 -20.44 -10.54
C GLU A 9 -14.76 -19.99 -11.97
N GLU A 10 -16.01 -19.86 -12.43
CA GLU A 10 -16.33 -19.41 -13.78
C GLU A 10 -16.03 -17.91 -13.94
N TYR A 11 -16.26 -17.11 -12.90
CA TYR A 11 -16.02 -15.66 -12.92
C TYR A 11 -14.63 -15.24 -12.45
N ARG A 12 -13.88 -16.10 -11.76
CA ARG A 12 -12.61 -15.73 -11.13
C ARG A 12 -11.56 -15.25 -12.13
N GLU A 13 -11.42 -15.93 -13.26
CA GLU A 13 -10.39 -15.59 -14.25
C GLU A 13 -10.73 -14.28 -14.98
N ASP A 14 -11.99 -14.07 -15.33
CA ASP A 14 -12.47 -12.81 -15.91
C ASP A 14 -12.30 -11.65 -14.92
N LEU A 15 -12.59 -11.88 -13.64
CA LEU A 15 -12.39 -10.88 -12.58
C LEU A 15 -10.91 -10.51 -12.40
N LYS A 16 -10.00 -11.49 -12.46
CA LYS A 16 -8.55 -11.20 -12.43
C LYS A 16 -8.13 -10.36 -13.62
N ALA A 17 -8.55 -10.74 -14.82
CA ALA A 17 -8.21 -10.01 -16.04
C ALA A 17 -8.70 -8.55 -15.98
N GLU A 18 -9.93 -8.34 -15.53
CA GLU A 18 -10.48 -6.99 -15.32
C GLU A 18 -9.69 -6.18 -14.28
N LEU A 19 -9.29 -6.80 -13.16
CA LEU A 19 -8.49 -6.11 -12.15
C LEU A 19 -7.10 -5.74 -12.64
N ILE A 20 -6.45 -6.63 -13.39
CA ILE A 20 -5.17 -6.33 -14.04
C ILE A 20 -5.32 -5.17 -15.02
N ASP A 21 -6.36 -5.20 -15.87
CA ASP A 21 -6.59 -4.13 -16.86
C ASP A 21 -6.88 -2.77 -16.20
N GLN A 22 -7.68 -2.76 -15.13
CA GLN A 22 -8.14 -1.51 -14.51
C GLN A 22 -7.16 -0.93 -13.48
N VAL A 23 -6.51 -1.77 -12.67
CA VAL A 23 -5.64 -1.33 -11.56
C VAL A 23 -4.24 -1.93 -11.57
N GLY A 24 -3.93 -2.85 -12.49
CA GLY A 24 -2.59 -3.41 -12.70
C GLY A 24 -2.21 -4.57 -11.80
N TYR A 25 -3.04 -4.97 -10.83
CA TYR A 25 -2.77 -6.07 -9.90
C TYR A 25 -4.07 -6.65 -9.36
N PHE A 26 -4.01 -7.82 -8.72
CA PHE A 26 -5.13 -8.32 -7.91
C PHE A 26 -4.66 -8.80 -6.54
N ILE A 27 -5.57 -8.77 -5.56
CA ILE A 27 -5.34 -9.27 -4.20
C ILE A 27 -6.41 -10.29 -3.88
N GLU A 28 -6.02 -11.53 -3.56
CA GLU A 28 -7.00 -12.55 -3.19
C GLU A 28 -7.80 -12.16 -1.94
N PRO A 29 -9.05 -12.61 -1.78
CA PRO A 29 -9.91 -12.15 -0.70
C PRO A 29 -9.36 -12.34 0.72
N GLN A 30 -8.55 -13.37 0.96
CA GLN A 30 -7.88 -13.61 2.24
C GLN A 30 -6.68 -12.68 2.48
N ASP A 31 -6.05 -12.19 1.41
CA ASP A 31 -4.87 -11.32 1.47
C ASP A 31 -5.28 -9.82 1.54
N LEU A 32 -6.59 -9.51 1.55
CA LEU A 32 -7.10 -8.14 1.70
C LEU A 32 -6.74 -7.57 3.08
N PHE A 33 -6.47 -6.27 3.13
CA PHE A 33 -6.23 -5.56 4.39
C PHE A 33 -7.36 -5.80 5.41
N SER A 34 -8.62 -5.68 4.98
CA SER A 34 -9.79 -5.93 5.84
C SER A 34 -9.96 -7.40 6.25
N ALA A 35 -9.38 -8.35 5.53
CA ALA A 35 -9.31 -9.75 5.96
C ALA A 35 -8.26 -9.93 7.06
N MET A 36 -7.08 -9.36 6.87
CA MET A 36 -6.03 -9.38 7.89
C MET A 36 -6.42 -8.61 9.17
N ILE A 37 -7.18 -7.52 9.09
CA ILE A 37 -7.74 -6.85 10.29
C ILE A 37 -8.65 -7.81 11.07
N ARG A 38 -9.53 -8.54 10.39
CA ARG A 38 -10.37 -9.57 11.04
C ARG A 38 -9.53 -10.67 11.68
N GLU A 39 -8.45 -11.11 11.03
CA GLU A 39 -7.51 -12.07 11.63
C GLU A 39 -6.81 -11.52 12.87
N ILE A 40 -6.49 -10.22 12.91
CA ILE A 40 -5.93 -9.57 14.10
C ILE A 40 -6.95 -9.61 15.25
N GLU A 41 -8.22 -9.33 14.95
CA GLU A 41 -9.32 -9.37 15.92
C GLU A 41 -9.56 -10.78 16.48
N THR A 42 -9.44 -11.82 15.64
CA THR A 42 -9.58 -13.23 16.06
C THR A 42 -8.29 -13.84 16.63
N GLN A 43 -7.21 -13.06 16.69
CA GLN A 43 -5.88 -13.50 17.14
C GLN A 43 -5.21 -14.58 16.27
N ASP A 44 -5.62 -14.67 15.00
CA ASP A 44 -5.10 -15.63 14.02
C ASP A 44 -4.07 -15.01 13.06
N PHE A 45 -3.86 -13.69 13.12
CA PHE A 45 -2.92 -12.98 12.24
C PHE A 45 -1.45 -13.31 12.53
N ASP A 46 -0.68 -13.52 11.46
CA ASP A 46 0.78 -13.63 11.48
C ASP A 46 1.40 -12.62 10.49
N ILE A 47 2.51 -11.98 10.87
CA ILE A 47 3.29 -11.10 9.99
C ILE A 47 3.75 -11.80 8.71
N GLU A 48 3.94 -13.13 8.74
CA GLU A 48 4.26 -13.92 7.54
C GLU A 48 3.11 -13.92 6.52
N HIS A 49 1.85 -13.80 6.96
CA HIS A 49 0.71 -13.65 6.06
C HIS A 49 0.83 -12.33 5.29
N LEU A 50 1.04 -11.20 5.99
CA LEU A 50 1.26 -9.90 5.34
C LEU A 50 2.43 -9.94 4.36
N ALA A 51 3.56 -10.55 4.75
CA ALA A 51 4.72 -10.68 3.86
C ALA A 51 4.38 -11.47 2.58
N THR A 52 3.52 -12.47 2.69
CA THR A 52 3.06 -13.26 1.55
C THR A 52 2.08 -12.49 0.69
N ALA A 53 1.11 -11.81 1.29
CA ALA A 53 0.15 -10.95 0.59
C ALA A 53 0.84 -9.88 -0.26
N ILE A 54 1.87 -9.22 0.28
CA ILE A 54 2.65 -8.20 -0.44
C ILE A 54 3.39 -8.80 -1.63
N ARG A 55 4.05 -9.95 -1.45
CA ARG A 55 4.70 -10.66 -2.57
C ARG A 55 3.68 -11.08 -3.63
N LYS A 56 2.47 -11.49 -3.21
CA LYS A 56 1.41 -11.88 -4.14
C LYS A 56 0.99 -10.72 -5.04
N VAL A 57 0.91 -9.50 -4.51
CA VAL A 57 0.66 -8.29 -5.31
C VAL A 57 1.69 -8.17 -6.43
N GLU A 58 2.98 -8.20 -6.09
CA GLU A 58 4.07 -8.12 -7.09
C GLU A 58 4.02 -9.30 -8.08
N THR A 59 3.74 -10.52 -7.63
CA THR A 59 3.64 -11.66 -8.55
C THR A 59 2.39 -11.63 -9.43
N SER A 60 1.33 -10.94 -9.00
CA SER A 60 0.09 -10.82 -9.77
C SER A 60 0.26 -10.01 -11.05
N THR A 61 1.32 -9.20 -11.13
CA THR A 61 1.63 -8.34 -12.27
C THR A 61 2.60 -8.99 -13.26
N LEU A 62 3.09 -10.21 -12.99
CA LEU A 62 4.09 -10.85 -13.84
C LEU A 62 3.51 -11.22 -15.21
N GLY A 63 4.15 -10.74 -16.27
CA GLY A 63 3.71 -10.90 -17.65
C GLY A 63 2.69 -9.86 -18.11
N GLU A 64 2.27 -8.95 -17.24
CA GLU A 64 1.27 -7.90 -17.53
C GLU A 64 1.94 -6.55 -17.81
N GLU A 65 1.20 -5.59 -18.38
CA GLU A 65 1.75 -4.26 -18.68
C GLU A 65 2.26 -3.51 -17.43
N SER A 66 1.64 -3.77 -16.29
CA SER A 66 1.99 -3.20 -14.99
C SER A 66 3.26 -3.78 -14.36
N GLU A 67 3.84 -4.85 -14.91
CA GLU A 67 4.94 -5.58 -14.26
C GLU A 67 6.08 -4.67 -13.78
N ASN A 68 6.53 -3.76 -14.64
CA ASN A 68 7.66 -2.87 -14.35
C ASN A 68 7.37 -1.83 -13.27
N ASP A 69 6.09 -1.52 -13.01
CA ASP A 69 5.70 -0.56 -11.97
C ASP A 69 5.73 -1.20 -10.58
N PHE A 70 5.60 -2.54 -10.50
CA PHE A 70 5.53 -3.27 -9.24
C PHE A 70 6.83 -4.02 -8.90
N ILE A 71 7.68 -4.36 -9.87
CA ILE A 71 8.97 -5.01 -9.62
C ILE A 71 9.79 -4.19 -8.62
N GLY A 72 10.14 -4.82 -7.49
CA GLY A 72 10.97 -4.22 -6.46
C GLY A 72 10.28 -3.12 -5.64
N LEU A 73 8.99 -2.84 -5.85
CA LEU A 73 8.24 -1.82 -5.11
C LEU A 73 8.31 -2.05 -3.59
N PHE A 74 8.39 -3.31 -3.17
CA PHE A 74 8.43 -3.72 -1.76
C PHE A 74 9.80 -4.25 -1.31
N SER A 75 10.85 -4.12 -2.13
CA SER A 75 12.16 -4.75 -1.84
C SER A 75 12.82 -4.25 -0.55
N ASP A 76 12.57 -2.99 -0.19
CA ASP A 76 13.11 -2.37 1.03
C ASP A 76 12.26 -2.69 2.27
N MET A 77 11.12 -3.35 2.12
CA MET A 77 10.25 -3.73 3.23
C MET A 77 10.72 -5.02 3.90
N ASP A 78 11.56 -4.86 4.94
CA ASP A 78 12.03 -5.99 5.76
C ASP A 78 11.13 -6.24 6.99
N LEU A 79 10.11 -7.08 6.81
CA LEU A 79 9.23 -7.54 7.91
C LEU A 79 9.92 -8.54 8.87
N SER A 80 11.14 -8.99 8.56
CA SER A 80 11.96 -9.83 9.45
C SER A 80 12.90 -9.03 10.34
N SER A 81 12.97 -7.71 10.15
CA SER A 81 13.92 -6.82 10.82
C SER A 81 13.84 -6.91 12.35
N THR A 82 15.00 -7.00 13.00
CA THR A 82 15.11 -6.95 14.47
C THR A 82 14.67 -5.61 15.06
N ARG A 83 14.57 -4.55 14.24
CA ARG A 83 14.02 -3.25 14.65
C ARG A 83 12.52 -3.28 14.90
N LEU A 84 11.82 -4.27 14.32
CA LEU A 84 10.38 -4.48 14.53
C LEU A 84 10.10 -5.37 15.76
N GLY A 85 11.10 -6.08 16.26
CA GLY A 85 10.97 -7.04 17.36
C GLY A 85 11.98 -8.19 17.24
N ASN A 86 12.36 -8.76 18.39
CA ASN A 86 13.41 -9.79 18.45
C ASN A 86 12.92 -11.18 18.03
N ASN A 87 11.61 -11.39 17.97
CA ASN A 87 10.99 -12.64 17.58
C ASN A 87 9.70 -12.38 16.76
N VAL A 88 9.17 -13.42 16.12
CA VAL A 88 7.96 -13.33 15.27
C VAL A 88 6.79 -12.72 16.06
N LYS A 89 6.56 -13.18 17.30
CA LYS A 89 5.46 -12.70 18.14
C LYS A 89 5.52 -11.19 18.40
N GLU A 90 6.71 -10.66 18.73
CA GLU A 90 6.91 -9.21 18.94
C GLU A 90 6.65 -8.42 17.66
N ARG A 91 7.16 -8.91 16.52
CA ARG A 91 6.95 -8.25 15.22
C ARG A 91 5.48 -8.28 14.80
N THR A 92 4.82 -9.43 14.91
CA THR A 92 3.38 -9.58 14.66
C THR A 92 2.58 -8.63 15.54
N ALA A 93 2.88 -8.53 16.84
CA ALA A 93 2.19 -7.61 17.73
C ALA A 93 2.39 -6.13 17.34
N LEU A 94 3.61 -5.73 16.96
CA LEU A 94 3.90 -4.37 16.51
C LEU A 94 3.16 -4.05 15.21
N ILE A 95 3.26 -4.91 14.20
CA ILE A 95 2.61 -4.72 12.90
C ILE A 95 1.09 -4.75 13.04
N SER A 96 0.53 -5.66 13.83
CA SER A 96 -0.91 -5.69 14.13
C SER A 96 -1.38 -4.36 14.69
N LYS A 97 -0.61 -3.78 15.64
CA LYS A 97 -0.92 -2.46 16.19
C LYS A 97 -0.89 -1.38 15.10
N VAL A 98 0.11 -1.38 14.22
CA VAL A 98 0.17 -0.41 13.10
C VAL A 98 -1.04 -0.56 12.19
N MET A 99 -1.37 -1.79 11.78
CA MET A 99 -2.51 -2.07 10.90
C MET A 99 -3.84 -1.62 11.52
N VAL A 100 -4.09 -1.93 12.79
CA VAL A 100 -5.30 -1.46 13.49
C VAL A 100 -5.38 0.07 13.55
N ASN A 101 -4.26 0.77 13.80
CA ASN A 101 -4.26 2.24 13.79
C ASN A 101 -4.50 2.83 12.39
N LEU A 102 -4.15 2.09 11.33
CA LEU A 102 -4.44 2.49 9.95
C LEU A 102 -5.90 2.22 9.58
N ASP A 103 -6.51 1.15 10.10
CA ASP A 103 -7.92 0.81 9.85
C ASP A 103 -8.89 1.87 10.40
N ASP A 104 -8.51 2.54 11.50
CA ASP A 104 -9.27 3.66 12.07
C ASP A 104 -9.30 4.91 11.16
N LEU A 105 -8.48 4.96 10.10
CA LEU A 105 -8.41 6.11 9.20
C LEU A 105 -9.46 6.01 8.08
N PRO A 106 -10.19 7.09 7.78
CA PRO A 106 -11.24 7.05 6.76
C PRO A 106 -10.64 7.19 5.35
N PHE A 107 -10.02 6.12 4.87
CA PHE A 107 -9.36 6.07 3.55
C PHE A 107 -10.34 5.98 2.37
N VAL A 108 -11.53 5.40 2.59
CA VAL A 108 -12.52 5.17 1.54
C VAL A 108 -13.70 6.10 1.76
N HIS A 109 -13.62 7.35 1.30
CA HIS A 109 -14.80 8.22 1.19
C HIS A 109 -14.77 8.95 -0.16
N SER A 110 -15.64 8.53 -1.07
CA SER A 110 -15.88 9.14 -2.38
C SER A 110 -16.40 10.59 -2.32
N ASP A 111 -16.75 11.07 -1.13
CA ASP A 111 -17.40 12.37 -0.91
C ASP A 111 -16.50 13.40 -0.19
N MET A 112 -15.23 13.09 0.10
CA MET A 112 -14.31 14.11 0.61
C MET A 112 -13.58 14.80 -0.55
N GLU A 113 -13.76 16.11 -0.70
CA GLU A 113 -12.95 16.96 -1.60
C GLU A 113 -11.44 16.97 -1.26
N ILE A 114 -11.05 16.33 -0.16
CA ILE A 114 -9.69 16.29 0.37
C ILE A 114 -9.14 14.87 0.20
N ASP A 115 -8.08 14.74 -0.60
CA ASP A 115 -7.28 13.52 -0.72
C ASP A 115 -6.43 13.32 0.54
N MET A 116 -7.07 12.85 1.61
CA MET A 116 -6.41 12.65 2.91
C MET A 116 -5.27 11.63 2.84
N LEU A 117 -5.38 10.63 1.95
CA LEU A 117 -4.33 9.65 1.73
C LEU A 117 -3.10 10.30 1.09
N GLY A 118 -3.31 11.04 0.01
CA GLY A 118 -2.26 11.80 -0.67
C GLY A 118 -1.57 12.80 0.26
N ASP A 119 -2.34 13.59 1.01
CA ASP A 119 -1.82 14.57 1.96
C ASP A 119 -1.03 13.90 3.10
N ALA A 120 -1.52 12.79 3.65
CA ALA A 120 -0.81 12.03 4.68
C ALA A 120 0.51 11.44 4.14
N TYR A 121 0.48 10.90 2.93
CA TYR A 121 1.66 10.35 2.26
C TYR A 121 2.71 11.44 1.99
N GLU A 122 2.31 12.58 1.45
CA GLU A 122 3.18 13.72 1.20
C GLU A 122 3.79 14.27 2.51
N PHE A 123 2.98 14.35 3.57
CA PHE A 123 3.47 14.71 4.90
C PHE A 123 4.55 13.75 5.41
N LEU A 124 4.35 12.44 5.27
CA LEU A 124 5.32 11.42 5.70
C LEU A 124 6.63 11.52 4.91
N ILE A 125 6.58 11.70 3.58
CA ILE A 125 7.79 11.92 2.77
C ILE A 125 8.52 13.19 3.23
N GLY A 126 7.80 14.28 3.45
CA GLY A 126 8.37 15.53 3.95
C GLY A 126 9.06 15.36 5.31
N ARG A 127 8.48 14.57 6.22
CA ARG A 127 9.08 14.22 7.51
C ARG A 127 10.36 13.39 7.34
N PHE A 128 10.34 12.36 6.47
CA PHE A 128 11.52 11.55 6.20
C PHE A 128 12.65 12.38 5.60
N ALA A 129 12.35 13.25 4.64
CA ALA A 129 13.32 14.15 4.02
C ALA A 129 13.90 15.17 5.01
N ALA A 130 13.11 15.67 5.97
CA ALA A 130 13.60 16.58 7.00
C ALA A 130 14.57 15.89 7.98
N THR A 131 14.40 14.57 8.20
CA THR A 131 15.27 13.76 9.08
C THR A 131 16.46 13.13 8.35
N ALA A 132 16.40 12.96 7.04
CA ALA A 132 17.50 12.45 6.23
C ALA A 132 18.63 13.48 6.20
N GLY A 133 19.82 13.08 6.68
CA GLY A 133 20.99 13.96 6.73
C GLY A 133 21.32 14.56 5.36
N LYS A 134 21.50 15.88 5.31
CA LYS A 134 21.81 16.63 4.09
C LYS A 134 23.16 16.21 3.51
N LYS A 135 23.16 15.28 2.57
CA LYS A 135 24.28 15.07 1.64
C LYS A 135 23.73 15.14 0.21
N ALA A 136 24.56 15.62 -0.71
CA ALA A 136 24.19 15.97 -2.08
C ALA A 136 23.39 14.85 -2.77
N GLY A 137 22.30 15.23 -3.44
CA GLY A 137 21.34 14.34 -4.10
C GLY A 137 20.05 15.08 -4.44
N GLU A 138 18.99 14.33 -4.78
CA GLU A 138 17.64 14.86 -4.97
C GLU A 138 17.01 15.22 -3.62
N PHE A 139 16.33 16.37 -3.57
CA PHE A 139 15.69 16.87 -2.35
C PHE A 139 14.18 16.83 -2.49
N TYR A 140 13.49 16.60 -1.37
CA TYR A 140 12.04 16.77 -1.31
C TYR A 140 11.64 18.20 -1.67
N THR A 141 10.69 18.32 -2.60
CA THR A 141 10.12 19.61 -3.02
C THR A 141 8.88 19.88 -2.18
N PRO A 142 8.84 20.95 -1.36
CA PRO A 142 7.66 21.27 -0.57
C PRO A 142 6.42 21.50 -1.45
N GLN A 143 5.26 21.05 -0.98
CA GLN A 143 3.98 21.13 -1.67
C GLN A 143 3.69 22.51 -2.28
N GLN A 144 3.98 23.59 -1.56
CA GLN A 144 3.73 24.95 -2.04
C GLN A 144 4.54 25.29 -3.30
N VAL A 145 5.77 24.79 -3.38
CA VAL A 145 6.64 24.99 -4.55
C VAL A 145 6.10 24.18 -5.74
N SER A 146 5.77 22.90 -5.53
CA SER A 146 5.15 22.04 -6.56
C SER A 146 3.86 22.65 -7.12
N LYS A 147 3.00 23.20 -6.25
CA LYS A 147 1.74 23.87 -6.64
C LYS A 147 1.97 25.11 -7.49
N ILE A 148 2.99 25.91 -7.18
CA ILE A 148 3.34 27.09 -8.00
C ILE A 148 3.86 26.64 -9.37
N LEU A 149 4.77 25.67 -9.41
CA LEU A 149 5.32 25.15 -10.66
C LEU A 149 4.23 24.54 -11.55
N ALA A 150 3.33 23.74 -10.98
CA ALA A 150 2.18 23.17 -11.70
C ALA A 150 1.30 24.27 -12.30
N LYS A 151 0.98 25.32 -11.53
CA LYS A 151 0.21 26.48 -12.03
C LYS A 151 0.92 27.21 -13.16
N ILE A 152 2.24 27.40 -13.08
CA ILE A 152 3.01 28.05 -14.14
C ILE A 152 2.98 27.23 -15.44
N VAL A 153 3.13 25.90 -15.35
CA VAL A 153 3.18 25.02 -16.53
C VAL A 153 1.79 24.81 -17.16
N THR A 154 0.72 24.99 -16.37
CA THR A 154 -0.67 24.87 -16.83
C THR A 154 -1.31 26.22 -17.14
N ASP A 155 -0.59 27.33 -16.96
CA ASP A 155 -1.11 28.67 -17.27
C ASP A 155 -1.43 28.80 -18.77
N GLY A 156 -2.66 29.22 -19.08
CA GLY A 156 -3.15 29.36 -20.45
C GLY A 156 -3.52 28.07 -21.18
N LYS A 157 -3.60 26.94 -20.48
CA LYS A 157 -4.20 25.68 -20.98
C LYS A 157 -5.62 25.47 -20.46
#